data_AF-A0AAT9LXM1-F1
#
_entry.id   AF-A0AAT9LXM1-F1
#
_cell.length_a   1.000
_cell.length_b   1.000
_cell.length_c   1.000
_cell.angle_alpha   90.00
_cell.angle_beta   90.00
_cell.angle_gamma   90.00
#
_symmetry.space_group_name_H-M   'P 1'
#
loop_
_entity.id
_entity.type
_entity.pdbx_description
1 polymer ?
#
loop_
_entity_poly.entity_id
_entity_poly.type
_entity_poly.pdbx_seq_one_letter_code
_entity_poly.pdbx_strand_id
1 'polypeptide(L)' 'MAEITDEQAAARRRERFGALPERVRAEHTGEVVPPERFEFTGVDPDTEWMIRYSA' A
#
# COMPACT_ATOMS: atom_id res chain seq x y z
N MET A 1 29.90 4.75 25.26
CA MET A 1 29.65 4.11 23.95
C MET A 1 30.27 5.00 22.89
N ALA A 2 31.06 4.48 21.96
CA ALA A 2 31.66 5.29 20.92
C ALA A 2 30.55 5.83 20.00
N GLU A 3 30.42 7.16 19.91
CA GLU A 3 29.52 7.81 18.97
C GLU A 3 30.03 7.54 17.56
N ILE A 4 29.20 6.85 16.79
CA ILE A 4 29.49 6.47 15.41
C ILE A 4 29.12 7.67 14.56
N THR A 5 29.99 8.11 13.65
CA THR A 5 29.67 9.22 12.76
C THR A 5 28.60 8.82 11.75
N ASP A 6 27.84 9.79 11.23
CA ASP A 6 26.80 9.53 10.21
C ASP A 6 27.35 8.81 8.98
N GLU A 7 28.60 9.10 8.63
CA GLU A 7 29.32 8.50 7.52
C GLU A 7 29.64 7.01 7.76
N GLN A 8 30.07 6.68 8.98
CA GLN A 8 30.30 5.29 9.41
C GLN A 8 28.98 4.51 9.50
N ALA A 9 27.91 5.15 9.98
CA ALA A 9 26.58 4.55 10.00
C ALA A 9 26.03 4.32 8.58
N ALA A 10 26.30 5.23 7.64
CA ALA A 10 25.95 5.06 6.24
C ALA A 10 26.75 3.93 5.58
N ALA A 11 28.06 3.81 5.87
CA ALA A 11 28.90 2.73 5.37
C ALA A 11 28.40 1.35 5.83
N ARG A 12 28.11 1.20 7.13
CA ARG A 12 27.53 -0.04 7.68
C ARG A 12 26.18 -0.39 7.07
N ARG A 13 25.33 0.61 6.79
CA ARG A 13 24.05 0.38 6.12
C ARG A 13 24.25 -0.13 4.69
N ARG A 14 25.20 0.43 3.94
CA ARG A 14 25.53 -0.06 2.58
C ARG A 14 26.09 -1.47 2.60
N GLU A 15 26.96 -1.80 3.54
CA GLU A 15 27.51 -3.15 3.70
C GLU A 15 26.40 -4.17 4.02
N ARG A 16 25.47 -3.81 4.90
CA ARG A 16 24.41 -4.72 5.36
C ARG A 16 23.23 -4.86 4.40
N PHE A 17 22.83 -3.76 3.75
CA PHE A 17 21.60 -3.70 2.96
C PHE A 17 21.84 -3.40 1.47
N GLY A 18 23.09 -3.13 1.06
CA GLY A 18 23.41 -2.72 -0.31
C GLY A 18 23.09 -1.25 -0.59
N ALA A 19 23.04 -0.91 -1.88
CA ALA A 19 22.63 0.43 -2.32
C ALA A 19 21.10 0.56 -2.25
N LEU A 20 20.62 1.78 -1.95
CA LEU A 20 19.20 2.08 -2.07
C LEU A 20 18.79 1.92 -3.54
N PRO A 21 17.69 1.22 -3.85
CA PRO A 21 17.19 1.14 -5.23
C PRO A 21 16.89 2.52 -5.79
N GLU A 22 16.91 2.64 -7.11
CA GLU A 22 16.55 3.88 -7.80
C GLU A 22 15.13 4.29 -7.36
N ARG A 23 14.96 5.57 -7.01
CA ARG A 23 13.64 6.08 -6.63
C ARG A 23 12.69 5.90 -7.81
N VAL A 24 11.54 5.29 -7.55
CA VAL A 24 10.46 5.23 -8.54
C VAL A 24 10.09 6.66 -8.93
N ARG A 25 10.05 6.92 -10.23
CA ARG A 25 9.64 8.23 -10.75
C ARG A 25 8.20 8.51 -10.35
N ALA A 26 7.89 9.77 -10.04
CA ALA A 26 6.55 10.17 -9.61
C ALA A 26 5.47 9.80 -10.64
N GLU A 27 5.81 9.79 -11.93
CA GLU A 27 4.92 9.38 -13.02
C GLU A 27 4.49 7.90 -12.97
N HIS A 28 5.22 7.04 -12.24
CA HIS A 28 4.92 5.62 -12.09
C HIS A 28 4.21 5.28 -10.77
N THR A 29 4.01 6.28 -9.89
CA THR A 29 3.33 6.13 -8.61
C THR A 29 2.01 6.88 -8.65
N GLY A 30 1.03 6.34 -9.36
CA GLY A 30 -0.35 6.84 -9.32
C GLY A 30 -1.16 6.10 -8.26
N GLU A 31 -1.91 6.83 -7.43
CA GLU A 31 -2.94 6.25 -6.58
C GLU A 31 -4.14 5.88 -7.45
N VAL A 32 -4.48 4.58 -7.50
CA VAL A 32 -5.73 4.14 -8.13
C VAL A 32 -6.84 4.37 -7.13
N VAL A 33 -7.52 5.52 -7.25
CA VAL A 33 -8.73 5.79 -6.48
C VAL A 33 -9.83 4.85 -6.99
N PRO A 34 -10.36 3.94 -6.15
CA PRO A 34 -11.51 3.14 -6.54
C PRO A 34 -12.66 4.10 -6.87
N PRO A 35 -13.51 3.79 -7.87
CA PRO A 35 -14.65 4.64 -8.19
C PRO A 35 -15.50 4.90 -6.94
N GLU A 36 -16.02 6.12 -6.81
CA GLU A 36 -16.88 6.54 -5.70
C GLU A 36 -18.12 5.65 -5.65
N ARG A 37 -18.06 4.61 -4.81
CA ARG A 37 -19.16 3.84 -4.23
C ARG A 37 -20.17 3.27 -5.22
N PHE A 38 -20.35 1.95 -5.14
CA PHE A 38 -21.52 1.25 -5.65
C PHE A 38 -22.80 2.08 -5.43
N GLU A 39 -23.51 2.44 -6.50
CA GLU A 39 -24.86 2.99 -6.38
C GLU A 39 -25.70 1.94 -5.64
N PHE A 40 -26.12 2.27 -4.42
CA PHE A 40 -27.01 1.41 -3.65
C PHE A 40 -28.35 1.34 -4.38
N THR A 41 -28.62 0.21 -5.04
CA THR A 41 -29.83 -0.03 -5.84
C THR A 41 -31.09 -0.26 -5.01
N GLY A 42 -31.02 -0.05 -3.69
CA GLY A 42 -32.17 -0.15 -2.78
C GLY A 42 -32.35 -1.52 -2.11
N VAL A 43 -31.50 -2.51 -2.42
CA VAL A 43 -31.51 -3.81 -1.74
C VAL A 43 -30.16 -3.99 -1.05
N ASP A 44 -30.19 -4.10 0.27
CA ASP A 44 -29.02 -4.46 1.04
C ASP A 44 -28.51 -5.83 0.55
N PRO A 45 -27.19 -6.00 0.30
CA PRO A 45 -26.65 -7.27 -0.21
C PRO A 45 -27.16 -8.47 0.58
N ASP A 46 -27.26 -8.38 1.91
CA ASP A 46 -27.72 -9.47 2.76
C ASP A 46 -29.19 -9.82 2.51
N THR A 47 -30.00 -8.84 2.10
CA THR A 47 -31.39 -9.05 1.68
C THR A 47 -31.46 -9.80 0.35
N GLU A 48 -30.58 -9.49 -0.61
CA GLU A 48 -30.54 -10.21 -1.90
C GLU A 48 -30.09 -11.67 -1.71
N TRP A 49 -29.08 -11.91 -0.86
CA TRP A 49 -28.64 -13.27 -0.50
C TRP A 49 -29.74 -14.05 0.21
N MET A 50 -30.49 -13.42 1.13
CA MET A 50 -31.63 -14.09 1.76
C MET A 50 -32.72 -14.44 0.75
N ILE A 51 -33.12 -13.52 -0.15
CA ILE A 51 -34.16 -13.80 -1.16
C ILE A 51 -33.75 -14.94 -2.09
N ARG A 52 -32.48 -15.00 -2.51
CA ARG A 52 -32.01 -15.99 -3.49
C ARG A 52 -31.85 -17.40 -2.92
N TYR A 53 -31.58 -17.55 -1.62
CA TYR A 53 -31.22 -18.84 -1.01
C TYR A 53 -32.19 -19.33 0.09
N SER A 54 -33.27 -18.59 0.38
CA SER A 54 -34.30 -19.00 1.37
C SER A 54 -35.61 -19.52 0.74
N ALA A 55 -35.66 -19.69 -0.58
CA ALA A 55 -36.79 -20.27 -1.31
C ALA A 55 -36.56 -21.75 -1.66
#